data_AF-A0A4Y3HXT3-F1
#
_entry.id   AF-A0A4Y3HXT3-F1
#
_cell.length_a   1.000
_cell.length_b   1.000
_cell.length_c   1.000
_cell.angle_alpha   90.00
_cell.angle_beta   90.00
_cell.angle_gamma   90.00
#
_symmetry.space_group_name_H-M   'P 1'
#
loop_
_entity.id
_entity.type
_entity.pdbx_description
1 polymer ?
#
loop_
_entity_poly.entity_id
_entity_poly.type
_entity_poly.pdbx_seq_one_letter_code
_entity_poly.pdbx_strand_id
1 'polypeptide(L)'
;MNNSASPRIAINVMRSRLTVVGVNVAVVSFQVPQLFKLKGGVVIPGIDHSIHFRADIALLMALVFSLLALVAFIASTSLDEVGYCDHWSFIAGDLLMYLGLANAITGFISPLHQTFQMALQSASVQDLNLAMLGSIITVFGSIIWFATFYIGPIVTLKRSPFSRMGNLGLSLGYVVLLLIVFWVFHQAVNIELSVLSNQEKVVIPYYYELLQPLLW
;
A
#
# COMPACT_ATOMS: atom_id res chain seq x y z
N MET A 1 -42.16 9.59 -3.92
CA MET A 1 -41.76 9.85 -2.52
C MET A 1 -40.91 8.66 -2.06
N ASN A 2 -39.59 8.78 -2.15
CA ASN A 2 -38.68 7.71 -1.72
C ASN A 2 -38.34 7.94 -0.24
N ASN A 3 -38.85 7.06 0.63
CA ASN A 3 -38.30 6.89 1.98
C ASN A 3 -36.89 6.30 1.84
N SER A 4 -35.88 7.12 1.56
CA SER A 4 -34.49 6.71 1.71
C SER A 4 -34.11 6.84 3.17
N ALA A 5 -34.36 5.79 3.94
CA ALA A 5 -33.75 5.67 5.27
C ALA A 5 -32.23 5.91 5.12
N SER A 6 -31.67 6.78 5.96
CA SER A 6 -30.23 7.03 6.00
C SER A 6 -29.49 5.68 6.06
N PRO A 7 -28.41 5.47 5.28
CA PRO A 7 -27.66 4.22 5.34
C PRO A 7 -27.18 3.96 6.77
N ARG A 8 -27.39 2.75 7.26
CA ARG A 8 -26.99 2.33 8.62
C ARG A 8 -26.07 1.13 8.52
N ILE A 9 -24.77 1.38 8.64
CA ILE A 9 -23.76 0.33 8.70
C ILE A 9 -23.52 -0.01 10.17
N ALA A 10 -23.50 -1.30 10.50
CA ALA A 10 -23.31 -1.72 11.89
C ALA A 10 -21.88 -1.44 12.38
N ILE A 11 -21.75 -0.98 13.62
CA ILE A 11 -20.44 -0.68 14.25
C ILE A 11 -19.48 -1.88 14.25
N ASN A 12 -20.01 -3.10 14.31
CA ASN A 12 -19.19 -4.31 14.28
C ASN A 12 -18.43 -4.45 12.95
N VAL A 13 -19.00 -3.96 11.84
CA VAL A 13 -18.31 -3.92 10.56
C VAL A 13 -17.14 -2.94 10.65
N MET A 14 -17.38 -1.74 11.18
CA MET A 14 -16.34 -0.71 11.42
C MET A 14 -15.21 -1.25 12.30
N ARG A 15 -15.54 -1.91 13.42
CA ARG A 15 -14.56 -2.52 14.33
C ARG A 15 -13.67 -3.54 13.61
N SER A 16 -14.23 -4.38 12.75
CA SER A 16 -13.45 -5.35 11.98
C SER A 16 -12.43 -4.67 11.05
N ARG A 17 -12.80 -3.53 10.44
CA ARG A 17 -11.92 -2.74 9.58
C ARG A 17 -10.82 -2.03 10.38
N LEU A 18 -11.17 -1.46 11.53
CA LEU A 18 -10.17 -0.88 12.44
C LEU A 18 -9.15 -1.91 12.94
N THR A 19 -9.56 -3.17 13.15
CA THR A 19 -8.60 -4.24 13.47
C THR A 19 -7.60 -4.44 12.34
N VAL A 20 -8.05 -4.49 11.09
CA VAL A 20 -7.16 -4.61 9.93
C VAL A 20 -6.20 -3.42 9.82
N VAL A 21 -6.72 -2.20 9.99
CA VAL A 21 -5.91 -0.98 10.02
C VAL A 21 -4.87 -1.02 11.14
N GLY A 22 -5.27 -1.39 12.37
CA GLY A 22 -4.38 -1.48 13.52
C GLY A 22 -3.28 -2.53 13.33
N VAL A 23 -3.61 -3.69 12.77
CA VAL A 23 -2.63 -4.72 12.40
C VAL A 23 -1.66 -4.17 11.35
N ASN A 24 -2.14 -3.48 10.32
CA ASN A 24 -1.27 -2.90 9.30
C ASN A 24 -0.30 -1.87 9.90
N VAL A 25 -0.80 -0.97 10.76
CA VAL A 25 0.05 0.00 11.47
C VAL A 25 1.12 -0.69 12.31
N ALA A 26 0.76 -1.73 13.07
CA ALA A 26 1.70 -2.47 13.90
C ALA A 26 2.80 -3.14 13.05
N VAL A 27 2.38 -3.86 12.00
CA VAL A 27 3.28 -4.57 11.09
C VAL A 27 4.23 -3.60 10.38
N VAL A 28 3.73 -2.47 9.86
CA VAL A 28 4.56 -1.42 9.25
C VAL A 28 5.54 -0.81 10.26
N SER A 29 5.08 -0.54 11.49
CA SER A 29 5.93 0.03 12.56
C SER A 29 7.09 -0.89 12.95
N PHE A 30 6.89 -2.21 12.90
CA PHE A 30 7.98 -3.17 13.12
C PHE A 30 8.91 -3.31 11.93
N GLN A 31 8.43 -3.08 10.71
CA GLN A 31 9.21 -3.29 9.49
C GLN A 31 10.16 -2.13 9.18
N VAL A 32 9.74 -0.88 9.40
CA VAL A 32 10.56 0.31 9.09
C VAL A 32 11.98 0.20 9.69
N PRO A 33 12.18 -0.13 10.98
CA PRO A 33 13.52 -0.27 11.55
C PRO A 33 14.33 -1.46 11.00
N GLN A 34 13.68 -2.46 10.40
CA GLN A 34 14.40 -3.60 9.80
C GLN A 34 14.99 -3.23 8.44
N LEU A 35 14.36 -2.31 7.69
CA LEU A 35 14.91 -1.83 6.42
C LEU A 35 16.30 -1.22 6.59
N PHE A 36 16.55 -0.53 7.70
CA PHE A 36 17.86 0.05 8.02
C PHE A 36 18.98 -0.98 8.17
N LYS A 37 18.62 -2.25 8.41
CA LYS A 37 19.58 -3.36 8.54
C LYS A 37 19.78 -4.13 7.24
N LEU A 38 18.97 -3.87 6.22
CA LEU A 38 19.06 -4.56 4.93
C LEU A 38 20.18 -3.97 4.09
N LYS A 39 21.00 -4.85 3.51
CA LYS A 39 22.05 -4.47 2.55
C LYS A 39 21.42 -4.10 1.20
N GLY A 40 22.16 -3.32 0.41
CA GLY A 40 21.78 -2.99 -0.97
C GLY A 40 21.04 -1.67 -1.15
N GLY A 41 20.79 -0.94 -0.06
CA GLY A 41 20.21 0.41 -0.12
C GLY A 41 21.25 1.46 -0.49
N VAL A 42 20.76 2.68 -0.72
CA VAL A 42 21.56 3.86 -1.03
C VAL A 42 22.20 4.41 0.25
N VAL A 43 23.51 4.63 0.23
CA VAL A 43 24.24 5.29 1.32
C VAL A 43 24.29 6.78 1.05
N ILE A 44 23.70 7.58 1.93
CA ILE A 44 23.68 9.04 1.83
C ILE A 44 24.63 9.63 2.88
N PRO A 45 25.56 10.53 2.51
CA PRO A 45 26.41 11.21 3.47
C PRO A 45 25.57 11.92 4.55
N GLY A 46 25.87 11.62 5.82
CA GLY A 46 25.14 12.18 6.98
C GLY A 46 23.97 11.34 7.48
N ILE A 47 23.71 10.16 6.90
CA ILE A 47 22.72 9.20 7.38
C ILE A 47 23.44 7.89 7.76
N ASP A 48 23.18 7.41 8.98
CA ASP A 48 23.92 6.27 9.57
C ASP A 48 23.51 4.89 9.04
N HIS A 49 22.55 4.82 8.11
CA HIS A 49 22.03 3.58 7.54
C HIS A 49 21.73 3.72 6.05
N SER A 50 21.61 2.58 5.36
CA SER A 50 21.23 2.53 3.95
C SER A 50 19.74 2.77 3.78
N ILE A 51 19.37 3.57 2.79
CA ILE A 51 17.97 3.91 2.47
C ILE A 51 17.53 3.12 1.25
N HIS A 52 16.41 2.42 1.39
CA HIS A 52 15.73 1.70 0.31
C HIS A 52 14.54 2.53 -0.11
N PHE A 53 14.79 3.60 -0.89
CA PHE A 53 13.83 4.67 -1.15
C PHE A 53 12.42 4.16 -1.48
N ARG A 54 12.32 3.16 -2.37
CA ARG A 54 11.01 2.59 -2.71
C ARG A 54 10.32 1.94 -1.52
N ALA A 55 11.03 1.11 -0.76
CA ALA A 55 10.48 0.38 0.37
C ALA A 55 10.14 1.33 1.54
N ASP A 56 11.03 2.26 1.84
CA ASP A 56 10.85 3.25 2.91
C ASP A 56 9.63 4.14 2.64
N ILE A 57 9.52 4.68 1.43
CA ILE A 57 8.38 5.50 1.03
C ILE A 57 7.10 4.68 1.01
N ALA A 58 7.13 3.43 0.52
CA ALA A 58 5.96 2.55 0.55
C ALA A 58 5.46 2.29 1.97
N LEU A 59 6.35 2.00 2.93
CA LEU A 59 5.97 1.80 4.33
C LEU A 59 5.45 3.08 4.98
N LEU A 60 6.06 4.24 4.70
CA LEU A 60 5.57 5.52 5.20
C LEU A 60 4.17 5.86 4.65
N MET A 61 3.95 5.66 3.35
CA MET A 61 2.63 5.85 2.72
C MET A 61 1.60 4.86 3.29
N ALA A 62 2.01 3.61 3.55
CA ALA A 62 1.17 2.63 4.22
C ALA A 62 0.69 3.11 5.60
N LEU A 63 1.60 3.70 6.39
CA LEU A 63 1.27 4.28 7.68
C LEU A 63 0.33 5.48 7.54
N VAL A 64 0.63 6.42 6.64
CA VAL A 64 -0.20 7.61 6.40
C VAL A 64 -1.63 7.22 6.02
N PHE A 65 -1.81 6.34 5.04
CA PHE A 65 -3.15 5.92 4.63
C PHE A 65 -3.88 5.12 5.69
N SER A 66 -3.16 4.32 6.49
CA SER A 66 -3.77 3.60 7.62
C SER A 66 -4.29 4.56 8.69
N LEU A 67 -3.54 5.62 9.02
CA LEU A 67 -3.97 6.64 9.97
C LEU A 67 -5.14 7.48 9.42
N LEU A 68 -5.11 7.84 8.15
CA LEU A 68 -6.23 8.53 7.48
C LEU A 68 -7.48 7.64 7.46
N ALA A 69 -7.33 6.33 7.21
CA ALA A 69 -8.43 5.38 7.27
C ALA A 69 -9.04 5.30 8.68
N LEU A 70 -8.21 5.25 9.71
CA LEU A 70 -8.64 5.27 11.11
C LEU A 70 -9.46 6.52 11.41
N VAL A 71 -8.97 7.70 11.02
CA VAL A 71 -9.70 8.97 11.20
C VAL A 71 -11.02 8.95 10.45
N ALA A 72 -11.04 8.48 9.20
CA ALA A 72 -12.25 8.41 8.38
C ALA A 72 -13.31 7.47 8.98
N PHE A 73 -12.89 6.31 9.51
CA PHE A 73 -13.79 5.39 10.20
C PHE A 73 -14.35 6.00 11.50
N ILE A 74 -13.51 6.64 12.33
CA ILE A 74 -13.99 7.31 13.55
C ILE A 74 -15.00 8.40 13.19
N ALA A 75 -14.67 9.26 12.21
CA ALA A 75 -15.53 10.33 11.73
C ALA A 75 -16.84 9.85 11.09
N SER A 76 -16.93 8.57 10.71
CA SER A 76 -18.14 7.99 10.12
C SER A 76 -19.20 7.55 11.13
N THR A 77 -18.86 7.54 12.42
CA THR A 77 -19.73 7.02 13.49
C THR A 77 -20.74 8.07 13.92
N SER A 78 -22.02 7.69 14.01
CA SER A 78 -23.05 8.51 14.65
C SER A 78 -22.98 8.38 16.17
N LEU A 79 -23.20 9.49 16.88
CA LEU A 79 -23.33 9.50 18.34
C LEU A 79 -24.79 9.17 18.72
N ASP A 80 -25.20 7.93 18.44
CA ASP A 80 -26.52 7.38 18.78
C ASP A 80 -26.42 6.16 19.71
N GLU A 81 -27.54 5.74 20.31
CA GLU A 81 -27.55 4.63 21.28
C GLU A 81 -27.12 3.29 20.69
N VAL A 82 -27.24 3.12 19.37
CA VAL A 82 -26.92 1.88 18.64
C VAL A 82 -25.54 1.94 17.98
N GLY A 83 -25.00 3.14 17.76
CA GLY A 83 -23.65 3.38 17.24
C GLY A 83 -23.49 3.08 15.75
N TYR A 84 -24.43 3.47 14.88
CA TYR A 84 -24.29 3.19 13.44
C TYR A 84 -23.17 4.01 12.78
N CYS A 85 -22.70 3.56 11.61
CA CYS A 85 -21.95 4.41 10.68
C CYS A 85 -22.86 4.79 9.51
N ASP A 86 -23.11 6.08 9.34
CA ASP A 86 -24.09 6.60 8.37
C ASP A 86 -23.52 7.64 7.40
N HIS A 87 -22.23 7.93 7.50
CA HIS A 87 -21.55 8.93 6.68
C HIS A 87 -20.63 8.30 5.63
N TRP A 88 -20.49 8.97 4.47
CA TRP A 88 -19.72 8.48 3.32
C TRP A 88 -18.23 8.27 3.63
N SER A 89 -17.72 8.93 4.68
CA SER A 89 -16.36 8.74 5.18
C SER A 89 -16.07 7.30 5.58
N PHE A 90 -17.08 6.48 5.85
CA PHE A 90 -16.90 5.05 6.06
C PHE A 90 -16.28 4.36 4.82
N ILE A 91 -16.80 4.66 3.63
CA ILE A 91 -16.28 4.11 2.37
C ILE A 91 -14.91 4.71 2.04
N ALA A 92 -14.71 6.00 2.32
CA ALA A 92 -13.38 6.60 2.21
C ALA A 92 -12.35 5.88 3.10
N GLY A 93 -12.75 5.51 4.32
CA GLY A 93 -11.95 4.70 5.24
C GLY A 93 -11.58 3.33 4.65
N ASP A 94 -12.54 2.61 4.06
CA ASP A 94 -12.26 1.34 3.38
C ASP A 94 -11.27 1.51 2.22
N LEU A 95 -11.42 2.54 1.39
CA LEU A 95 -10.51 2.82 0.26
C LEU A 95 -9.09 3.13 0.73
N LEU A 96 -8.96 3.96 1.77
CA LEU A 96 -7.67 4.31 2.38
C LEU A 96 -7.04 3.10 3.08
N MET A 97 -7.84 2.25 3.74
CA MET A 97 -7.37 1.00 4.33
C MET A 97 -6.75 0.09 3.27
N TYR A 98 -7.45 -0.13 2.14
CA TYR A 98 -6.92 -0.92 1.04
C TYR A 98 -5.64 -0.32 0.46
N LEU A 99 -5.59 1.00 0.29
CA LEU A 99 -4.39 1.69 -0.18
C LEU A 99 -3.23 1.51 0.81
N GLY A 100 -3.48 1.63 2.12
CA GLY A 100 -2.48 1.39 3.16
C GLY A 100 -1.93 -0.04 3.14
N LEU A 101 -2.78 -1.04 2.97
CA LEU A 101 -2.37 -2.44 2.84
C LEU A 101 -1.51 -2.67 1.59
N ALA A 102 -1.91 -2.08 0.46
CA ALA A 102 -1.22 -2.26 -0.81
C ALA A 102 0.19 -1.64 -0.80
N ASN A 103 0.32 -0.47 -0.17
CA ASN A 103 1.60 0.18 0.07
C ASN A 103 2.46 -0.65 1.05
N ALA A 104 1.87 -1.25 2.09
CA ALA A 104 2.62 -2.12 3.00
C ALA A 104 3.20 -3.32 2.25
N ILE A 105 2.40 -4.00 1.41
CA ILE A 105 2.86 -5.14 0.60
C ILE A 105 4.05 -4.76 -0.27
N THR A 106 4.01 -3.59 -0.90
CA THR A 106 5.15 -3.08 -1.70
C THR A 106 6.40 -2.91 -0.83
N GLY A 107 6.25 -2.31 0.35
CA GLY A 107 7.33 -2.13 1.32
C GLY A 107 7.88 -3.44 1.92
N PHE A 108 7.12 -4.53 1.87
CA PHE A 108 7.59 -5.87 2.27
C PHE A 108 8.26 -6.63 1.11
N ILE A 109 7.59 -6.69 -0.04
CA ILE A 109 7.98 -7.59 -1.12
C ILE A 109 9.18 -7.03 -1.91
N SER A 110 9.23 -5.72 -2.14
CA SER A 110 10.34 -5.10 -2.88
C SER A 110 11.73 -5.37 -2.25
N PRO A 111 11.98 -5.07 -0.96
CA PRO A 111 13.28 -5.32 -0.36
C PRO A 111 13.57 -6.81 -0.16
N LEU A 112 12.53 -7.62 0.06
CA LEU A 112 12.69 -9.07 0.13
C LEU A 112 13.14 -9.64 -1.22
N HIS A 113 12.52 -9.20 -2.33
CA HIS A 113 12.93 -9.62 -3.67
C HIS A 113 14.40 -9.29 -3.93
N GLN A 114 14.83 -8.06 -3.63
CA GLN A 114 16.24 -7.66 -3.75
C GLN A 114 17.18 -8.56 -2.92
N THR A 115 16.76 -8.92 -1.70
CA THR A 115 17.54 -9.83 -0.84
C THR A 115 17.71 -11.21 -1.48
N PHE A 116 16.65 -11.77 -2.07
CA PHE A 116 16.74 -13.04 -2.81
C PHE A 116 17.64 -12.93 -4.03
N GLN A 117 17.59 -11.83 -4.78
CA GLN A 117 18.48 -11.60 -5.92
C GLN A 117 19.95 -11.55 -5.50
N MET A 118 20.28 -10.84 -4.41
CA MET A 118 21.64 -10.79 -3.88
C MET A 118 22.12 -12.16 -3.37
N ALA A 119 21.24 -12.92 -2.73
CA ALA A 119 21.55 -14.26 -2.27
C ALA A 119 21.83 -15.22 -3.44
N LEU A 120 21.04 -15.14 -4.52
CA LEU A 120 21.25 -15.90 -5.75
C LEU A 120 22.57 -15.56 -6.43
N GLN A 121 22.96 -14.28 -6.46
CA GLN A 121 24.24 -13.83 -7.00
C GLN A 121 25.44 -14.31 -6.18
N SER A 122 25.27 -14.48 -4.87
CA SER A 122 26.33 -14.90 -3.94
C SER A 122 26.47 -16.41 -3.84
N ALA A 123 25.45 -17.18 -4.23
CA ALA A 123 25.49 -18.63 -4.22
C ALA A 123 26.37 -19.16 -5.38
N SER A 124 27.36 -20.00 -5.06
CA SER A 124 28.31 -20.57 -6.02
C SER A 124 27.69 -21.55 -7.02
N VAL A 125 26.41 -21.90 -6.83
CA VAL A 125 25.58 -22.70 -7.72
C VAL A 125 24.22 -22.00 -7.77
N GLN A 126 23.63 -21.88 -8.96
CA GLN A 126 22.25 -21.45 -9.16
C GLN A 126 21.32 -22.38 -8.37
N ASP A 127 21.09 -22.08 -7.09
CA ASP A 127 20.26 -22.89 -6.22
C ASP A 127 18.81 -22.70 -6.65
N LEU A 128 18.35 -23.63 -7.48
CA LEU A 128 17.01 -23.66 -8.04
C LEU A 128 15.94 -23.49 -6.94
N ASN A 129 16.19 -24.01 -5.74
CA ASN A 129 15.27 -23.91 -4.62
C ASN A 129 15.14 -22.46 -4.13
N LEU A 130 16.27 -21.74 -4.03
CA LEU A 130 16.28 -20.35 -3.61
C LEU A 130 15.58 -19.45 -4.64
N ALA A 131 15.78 -19.72 -5.92
CA ALA A 131 15.10 -19.00 -7.01
C ALA A 131 13.59 -19.26 -7.03
N MET A 132 13.19 -20.52 -6.79
CA MET A 132 11.77 -20.88 -6.65
C MET A 132 11.11 -20.20 -5.46
N LEU A 133 11.77 -20.18 -4.29
CA LEU A 133 11.26 -19.51 -3.10
C LEU A 133 11.06 -18.00 -3.34
N GLY A 134 12.06 -17.32 -3.93
CA GLY A 134 11.94 -15.91 -4.28
C GLY A 134 10.77 -15.65 -5.23
N SER A 135 10.64 -16.48 -6.28
CA SER A 135 9.56 -16.35 -7.27
C SER A 135 8.17 -16.56 -6.64
N ILE A 136 8.02 -17.56 -5.77
CA ILE A 136 6.75 -17.83 -5.07
C ILE A 136 6.34 -16.62 -4.23
N ILE A 137 7.27 -16.05 -3.46
CA ILE A 137 6.97 -14.90 -2.60
C ILE A 137 6.57 -13.68 -3.45
N THR A 138 7.28 -13.42 -4.55
CA THR A 138 6.94 -12.34 -5.48
C THR A 138 5.56 -12.56 -6.12
N VAL A 139 5.22 -13.77 -6.56
CA VAL A 139 3.91 -14.09 -7.15
C VAL A 139 2.77 -13.89 -6.15
N PHE A 140 2.89 -14.44 -4.94
CA PHE A 140 1.86 -14.24 -3.91
C PHE A 140 1.75 -12.78 -3.50
N GLY A 141 2.88 -12.08 -3.34
CA GLY A 141 2.90 -10.64 -3.13
C GLY A 141 2.16 -9.87 -4.22
N SER A 142 2.33 -10.28 -5.48
CA SER A 142 1.72 -9.63 -6.66
C SER A 142 0.21 -9.79 -6.65
N ILE A 143 -0.26 -11.00 -6.32
CA ILE A 143 -1.69 -11.30 -6.22
C ILE A 143 -2.35 -10.47 -5.13
N ILE A 144 -1.74 -10.42 -3.93
CA ILE A 144 -2.30 -9.65 -2.81
C ILE A 144 -2.25 -8.14 -3.12
N TRP A 145 -1.16 -7.66 -3.73
CA TRP A 145 -1.03 -6.27 -4.15
C TRP A 145 -2.12 -5.89 -5.16
N PHE A 146 -2.34 -6.70 -6.19
CA PHE A 146 -3.39 -6.45 -7.18
C PHE A 146 -4.79 -6.48 -6.55
N ALA A 147 -5.02 -7.43 -5.64
CA ALA A 147 -6.29 -7.54 -4.93
C ALA A 147 -6.56 -6.30 -4.04
N THR A 148 -5.53 -5.74 -3.41
CA THR A 148 -5.67 -4.58 -2.53
C THR A 148 -5.74 -3.25 -3.30
N PHE A 149 -4.97 -3.06 -4.37
CA PHE A 149 -5.01 -1.84 -5.18
C PHE A 149 -6.27 -1.71 -6.06
N TYR A 150 -6.79 -2.82 -6.58
CA TYR A 150 -7.85 -2.75 -7.60
C TYR A 150 -9.13 -3.44 -7.15
N ILE A 151 -9.05 -4.71 -6.77
CA ILE A 151 -10.25 -5.53 -6.55
C ILE A 151 -11.03 -5.05 -5.32
N GLY A 152 -10.36 -4.88 -4.18
CA GLY A 152 -10.97 -4.42 -2.93
C GLY A 152 -11.74 -3.10 -3.09
N PRO A 153 -11.08 -2.02 -3.57
CA PRO A 153 -11.71 -0.74 -3.83
C PRO A 153 -12.92 -0.81 -4.77
N ILE A 154 -12.82 -1.57 -5.87
CA ILE A 154 -13.95 -1.75 -6.80
C ILE A 154 -15.13 -2.44 -6.11
N VAL A 155 -14.87 -3.50 -5.35
CA VAL A 155 -15.92 -4.23 -4.62
C VAL A 155 -16.58 -3.32 -3.57
N THR A 156 -15.80 -2.54 -2.83
CA THR A 156 -16.29 -1.58 -1.85
C THR A 156 -17.21 -0.54 -2.50
N LEU A 157 -16.76 0.10 -3.59
CA LEU A 157 -17.55 1.12 -4.29
C LEU A 157 -18.84 0.53 -4.88
N LYS A 158 -18.80 -0.70 -5.41
CA LYS A 158 -20.00 -1.38 -5.92
C LYS A 158 -21.01 -1.76 -4.84
N ARG A 159 -20.54 -2.08 -3.63
CA ARG A 159 -21.38 -2.46 -2.48
C ARG A 159 -21.76 -1.28 -1.59
N SER A 160 -21.29 -0.08 -1.91
CA SER A 160 -21.55 1.12 -1.15
C SER A 160 -23.07 1.44 -1.12
N PRO A 161 -23.67 1.64 0.07
CA PRO A 161 -25.07 2.01 0.21
C PRO A 161 -25.33 3.50 -0.06
N PHE A 162 -24.28 4.28 -0.32
CA PHE A 162 -24.38 5.73 -0.53
C PHE A 162 -24.82 6.12 -1.94
N SER A 163 -25.18 7.39 -2.12
CA SER A 163 -25.68 7.90 -3.39
C SER A 163 -24.65 7.72 -4.52
N ARG A 164 -25.15 7.59 -5.75
CA ARG A 164 -24.28 7.43 -6.94
C ARG A 164 -23.29 8.58 -7.11
N MET A 165 -23.70 9.82 -6.78
CA MET A 165 -22.82 10.98 -6.86
C MET A 165 -21.72 10.93 -5.80
N GLY A 166 -22.03 10.51 -4.57
CA GLY A 166 -21.02 10.31 -3.53
C GLY A 166 -20.01 9.24 -3.92
N ASN A 167 -20.49 8.11 -4.43
CA ASN A 167 -19.62 7.01 -4.89
C ASN A 167 -18.77 7.43 -6.09
N LEU A 168 -19.29 8.24 -7.01
CA LEU A 168 -18.52 8.79 -8.12
C LEU A 168 -17.40 9.72 -7.62
N GLY A 169 -17.71 10.61 -6.67
CA GLY A 169 -16.72 11.48 -6.04
C GLY A 169 -15.60 10.68 -5.35
N LEU A 170 -15.98 9.64 -4.61
CA LEU A 170 -15.02 8.72 -3.96
C LEU A 170 -14.19 7.94 -4.97
N SER A 171 -14.79 7.47 -6.06
CA SER A 171 -14.07 6.78 -7.14
C SER A 171 -13.05 7.68 -7.81
N LEU A 172 -13.43 8.93 -8.13
CA LEU A 172 -12.52 9.91 -8.73
C LEU A 172 -11.39 10.27 -7.76
N GLY A 173 -11.73 10.52 -6.49
CA GLY A 173 -10.75 10.79 -5.44
C GLY A 173 -9.75 9.63 -5.27
N TYR A 174 -10.24 8.39 -5.31
CA TYR A 174 -9.40 7.20 -5.26
C TYR A 174 -8.43 7.12 -6.45
N VAL A 175 -8.93 7.34 -7.68
CA VAL A 175 -8.08 7.35 -8.89
C VAL A 175 -7.00 8.44 -8.81
N VAL A 176 -7.35 9.64 -8.34
CA VAL A 176 -6.36 10.71 -8.14
C VAL A 176 -5.31 10.31 -7.11
N LEU A 177 -5.70 9.73 -5.98
CA LEU A 177 -4.77 9.23 -4.98
C LEU A 177 -3.85 8.14 -5.56
N LEU A 178 -4.38 7.21 -6.36
CA LEU A 178 -3.57 6.19 -7.03
C LEU A 178 -2.51 6.81 -7.94
N LEU A 179 -2.89 7.79 -8.77
CA LEU A 179 -1.95 8.45 -9.67
C LEU A 179 -0.84 9.17 -8.90
N ILE A 180 -1.18 9.81 -7.78
CA ILE A 180 -0.21 10.45 -6.87
C ILE A 180 0.73 9.41 -6.25
N VAL A 181 0.19 8.30 -5.73
CA VAL A 181 1.01 7.22 -5.12
C VAL A 181 1.99 6.65 -6.14
N PHE A 182 1.53 6.30 -7.34
CA PHE A 182 2.40 5.80 -8.40
C PHE A 182 3.43 6.85 -8.83
N TRP A 183 3.08 8.13 -8.80
CA TRP A 183 4.04 9.19 -9.13
C TRP A 183 5.13 9.30 -8.07
N VAL A 184 4.75 9.21 -6.79
CA VAL A 184 5.70 9.18 -5.67
C VAL A 184 6.64 7.98 -5.78
N PHE A 185 6.13 6.79 -6.10
CA PHE A 185 6.96 5.60 -6.31
C PHE A 185 7.90 5.73 -7.50
N HIS A 186 7.42 6.27 -8.61
CA HIS A 186 8.25 6.56 -9.76
C HIS A 186 9.42 7.50 -9.41
N GLN A 187 9.18 8.54 -8.60
CA GLN A 187 10.25 9.42 -8.11
C GLN A 187 11.23 8.68 -7.20
N ALA A 188 10.73 7.84 -6.28
CA ALA A 188 11.58 7.07 -5.37
C ALA A 188 12.55 6.16 -6.13
N VAL A 189 12.03 5.44 -7.14
CA VAL A 189 12.84 4.56 -8.00
C VAL A 189 13.86 5.35 -8.83
N ASN A 190 13.46 6.49 -9.42
CA ASN A 190 14.39 7.33 -10.17
C ASN A 190 15.54 7.86 -9.29
N ILE A 191 15.26 8.25 -8.05
CA ILE A 191 16.28 8.68 -7.10
C ILE A 191 17.23 7.53 -6.80
N GLU A 192 16.69 6.36 -6.46
CA GLU A 192 17.46 5.16 -6.13
C GLU A 192 18.39 4.75 -7.28
N LEU A 193 17.87 4.69 -8.51
CA LEU A 193 18.66 4.40 -9.71
C LEU A 193 19.72 5.47 -9.99
N SER A 194 19.39 6.75 -9.82
CA SER A 194 20.34 7.83 -10.08
C SER A 194 21.57 7.79 -9.17
N VAL A 195 21.39 7.31 -7.93
CA VAL A 195 22.50 7.21 -6.97
C VAL A 195 23.28 5.91 -7.15
N LEU A 196 22.62 4.79 -7.44
CA LEU A 196 23.30 3.49 -7.60
C LEU A 196 24.07 3.37 -8.91
N SER A 197 23.59 3.97 -10.01
CA SER A 197 24.12 3.69 -11.36
C SER A 197 25.37 4.49 -11.73
N ASN A 198 25.65 5.62 -11.07
CA ASN A 198 26.74 6.57 -11.38
C ASN A 198 26.91 6.99 -12.88
N GLN A 199 26.02 6.56 -13.78
CA GLN A 199 25.94 6.83 -15.22
C GLN A 199 24.48 6.78 -15.69
N GLU A 200 24.25 7.31 -16.91
CA GLU A 200 22.99 7.71 -17.57
C GLU A 200 21.65 7.28 -16.95
N LYS A 201 20.76 8.27 -16.82
CA LYS A 201 19.39 8.15 -16.32
C LYS A 201 18.62 7.05 -17.08
N VAL A 202 18.63 5.82 -16.58
CA VAL A 202 17.64 4.81 -16.94
C VAL A 202 16.31 5.29 -16.35
N VAL A 203 15.54 6.02 -17.15
CA VAL A 203 14.21 6.49 -16.76
C VAL A 203 13.23 5.35 -16.98
N ILE A 204 12.82 4.69 -15.90
CA ILE A 204 11.74 3.70 -15.96
C ILE A 204 10.44 4.44 -16.28
N PRO A 205 9.70 4.09 -17.33
CA PRO A 205 8.46 4.79 -17.64
C PRO A 205 7.43 4.69 -16.50
N TYR A 206 6.75 5.80 -16.20
CA TYR A 206 5.74 5.90 -15.14
C TYR A 206 4.67 4.79 -15.17
N TYR A 207 4.26 4.35 -16.37
CA TYR A 207 3.20 3.36 -16.50
C TYR A 207 3.55 1.99 -15.92
N TYR A 208 4.83 1.69 -15.67
CA TYR A 208 5.21 0.46 -14.98
C TYR A 208 4.79 0.46 -13.51
N GLU A 209 4.61 1.62 -12.87
CA GLU A 209 4.10 1.68 -11.49
C GLU A 209 2.62 1.26 -11.39
N LEU A 210 1.85 1.31 -12.49
CA LEU A 210 0.50 0.72 -12.55
C LEU A 210 0.54 -0.80 -12.38
N LEU A 211 1.67 -1.43 -12.67
CA LEU A 211 1.90 -2.86 -12.46
C LEU A 211 3.19 -3.01 -11.68
N GLN A 212 3.21 -2.38 -10.51
CA GLN A 212 4.36 -2.35 -9.61
C GLN A 212 5.04 -3.71 -9.37
N PRO A 213 4.33 -4.86 -9.34
CA PRO A 213 4.97 -6.16 -9.23
C PRO A 213 5.89 -6.56 -10.40
N LEU A 214 5.74 -5.95 -11.58
CA LEU A 214 6.67 -6.14 -12.70
C LEU A 214 8.02 -5.45 -12.47
N LEU A 215 8.09 -4.54 -11.50
CA LEU A 215 9.29 -3.82 -11.10
C LEU A 215 9.94 -4.43 -9.86
N TRP A 216 9.39 -5.52 -9.30
CA TRP A 216 10.03 -6.23 -8.20
C TRP A 216 11.12 -7.15 -8.74
#